data_AF-A0A956WNQ7-F1
#
_entry.id   AF-A0A956WNQ7-F1
#
_cell.length_a   1.000
_cell.length_b   1.000
_cell.length_c   1.000
_cell.angle_alpha   90.00
_cell.angle_beta   90.00
_cell.angle_gamma   90.00
#
_symmetry.space_group_name_H-M   'P 1'
#
loop_
_entity.id
_entity.type
_entity.pdbx_description
1 polymer ?
#
loop_
_entity_poly.entity_id
_entity_poly.type
_entity_poly.pdbx_seq_one_letter_code
_entity_poly.pdbx_strand_id
1 'polypeptide(L)'
;MLGALRSWTVVLPASALLALVFVAADLGSPLRPLVTLWFLCFCPGMAIVQLLAIRHPLGEIMLAIALSVAMATLTALVMIYANVWSPRLGVGLLAAFTLGAIGLPRVVGVPVDKGTAHSSRRVSQPGRTGPGVKLRLLLGAQSILGALGFAAAARQFLWWLGGRGQRVRAVRTVLPGVRAAIPNQPGLPPPADWTAVQAVPTIADRMVFTMGPPRQEPVAIVKLAPKGDAASNLERETDTIRALQAETRLGDWRNLLPQKLAAGEKGGLVYRAERLLPGTPASRLLAAGGAPQWLLDAMVTAIAALHQETAFTGRVDAARLRSWVYDPTDTLLELCGARPGWSDYRPAVGRLRADLRDELLDQAVALSWIHGDYWPANVLIAEDAQAVTGIIDWDLAEAAGLPLLDVMHLMISMRMIEQQQEMGVVVSALLRESDWTPEERALLDSAWAALPGSRPGTRQMLLLAWLRHVDHTRTKARRFGGPTLWESQNIERVLQVL
;
A
#
# COMPACT_ATOMS: atom_id res chain seq x y z
N MET A 1 29.39 -43.98 5.46
CA MET A 1 28.92 -42.74 4.78
C MET A 1 27.40 -42.48 4.94
N LEU A 2 26.71 -43.08 5.91
CA LEU A 2 25.27 -42.85 6.19
C LEU A 2 25.01 -42.02 7.47
N GLY A 3 26.07 -41.66 8.22
CA GLY A 3 25.97 -40.99 9.53
C GLY A 3 25.74 -39.48 9.47
N ALA A 4 26.43 -38.75 8.59
CA ALA A 4 26.30 -37.28 8.47
C ALA A 4 24.99 -36.84 7.79
N LEU A 5 24.34 -37.72 7.03
CA LEU A 5 23.08 -37.43 6.33
C LEU A 5 21.84 -37.60 7.22
N ARG A 6 21.95 -38.32 8.35
CA ARG A 6 20.87 -38.48 9.35
C ARG A 6 20.80 -37.31 10.33
N SER A 7 21.86 -36.53 10.50
CA SER A 7 21.88 -35.41 11.45
C SER A 7 21.18 -34.17 10.89
N TRP A 8 21.38 -33.83 9.61
CA TRP A 8 20.81 -32.60 9.03
C TRP A 8 19.29 -32.60 8.91
N THR A 9 18.66 -33.78 8.76
CA THR A 9 17.20 -33.91 8.77
C THR A 9 16.55 -33.52 10.10
N VAL A 10 17.33 -33.50 11.19
CA VAL A 10 16.88 -33.06 12.52
C VAL A 10 17.42 -31.66 12.83
N VAL A 11 18.68 -31.39 12.50
CA VAL A 11 19.35 -30.12 12.79
C VAL A 11 18.71 -28.94 12.06
N LEU A 12 18.32 -29.10 10.79
CA LEU A 12 17.69 -28.01 10.05
C LEU A 12 16.32 -27.60 10.58
N PRO A 13 15.34 -28.52 10.79
CA PRO A 13 14.05 -28.12 11.34
C PRO A 13 14.17 -27.60 12.77
N ALA A 14 15.05 -28.17 13.60
CA ALA A 14 15.32 -27.66 14.94
C ALA A 14 15.91 -26.25 14.91
N SER A 15 16.89 -25.98 14.03
CA SER A 15 17.51 -24.65 13.88
C SER A 15 16.52 -23.62 13.33
N ALA A 16 15.66 -24.01 12.38
CA ALA A 16 14.62 -23.15 11.82
C ALA A 16 13.55 -22.80 12.89
N LEU A 17 13.09 -23.79 13.66
CA LEU A 17 12.13 -23.58 14.73
C LEU A 17 12.71 -22.71 15.84
N LEU A 18 13.96 -22.96 16.25
CA LEU A 18 14.63 -22.18 17.29
C LEU A 18 14.84 -20.73 16.86
N ALA A 19 15.27 -20.48 15.62
CA ALA A 19 15.40 -19.13 15.07
C ALA A 19 14.04 -18.41 15.01
N LEU A 20 12.97 -19.11 14.61
CA LEU A 20 11.61 -18.57 14.62
C LEU A 20 11.14 -18.19 16.02
N VAL A 21 11.37 -19.04 17.03
CA VAL A 21 10.99 -18.77 18.43
C VAL A 21 11.71 -17.53 18.96
N PHE A 22 13.03 -17.42 18.77
CA PHE A 22 13.79 -16.24 19.23
C PHE A 22 13.38 -14.94 18.54
N VAL A 23 12.94 -15.01 17.29
CA VAL A 23 12.52 -13.85 16.50
C VAL A 23 11.07 -13.43 16.80
N ALA A 24 10.18 -14.39 17.04
CA ALA A 24 8.75 -14.14 17.26
C ALA A 24 8.41 -13.80 18.71
N ALA A 25 9.09 -14.43 19.68
CA ALA A 25 8.84 -14.19 21.10
C ALA A 25 9.65 -13.02 21.69
N ASP A 26 10.44 -12.32 20.86
CA ASP A 26 11.32 -11.20 21.23
C ASP A 26 12.12 -11.43 22.53
N LEU A 27 12.51 -12.69 22.76
CA LEU A 27 13.18 -13.08 23.99
C LEU A 27 14.52 -12.35 24.08
N GLY A 28 14.70 -11.56 25.14
CA GLY A 28 15.93 -10.82 25.47
C GLY A 28 17.09 -11.72 25.89
N SER A 29 17.30 -12.84 25.19
CA SER A 29 18.34 -13.82 25.49
C SER A 29 19.65 -13.46 24.79
N PRO A 30 20.80 -13.54 25.48
CA PRO A 30 22.12 -13.35 24.85
C PRO A 30 22.45 -14.42 23.79
N LEU A 31 21.67 -15.52 23.71
CA LEU A 31 21.84 -16.56 22.71
C LEU A 31 21.18 -16.23 21.37
N ARG A 32 20.28 -15.24 21.33
CA ARG A 32 19.55 -14.83 20.12
C ARG A 32 20.46 -14.52 18.93
N PRO A 33 21.50 -13.67 19.03
CA PRO A 33 22.37 -13.37 17.90
C PRO A 33 23.15 -14.60 17.42
N LEU A 34 23.59 -15.48 18.33
CA LEU A 34 24.32 -16.69 17.97
C LEU A 34 23.45 -17.67 17.16
N VAL A 35 22.22 -17.90 17.63
CA VAL A 35 21.25 -18.79 16.95
C VAL A 35 20.81 -18.21 15.61
N THR A 36 20.55 -16.91 15.56
CA THR A 36 20.12 -16.24 14.32
C THR A 36 21.23 -16.24 13.28
N LEU A 37 22.47 -15.97 13.70
CA LEU A 37 23.64 -15.98 12.83
C LEU A 37 23.93 -17.40 12.29
N TRP A 38 23.89 -18.41 13.16
CA TRP A 38 23.99 -19.82 12.75
C TRP A 38 22.95 -20.17 11.69
N PHE A 39 21.69 -19.80 11.94
CA PHE A 39 20.61 -20.07 11.01
C PHE A 39 20.83 -19.37 9.67
N LEU A 40 21.08 -18.05 9.67
CA LEU A 40 21.25 -17.24 8.45
C LEU A 40 22.48 -17.63 7.64
N CYS A 41 23.56 -18.08 8.29
CA CYS A 41 24.81 -18.41 7.60
C CYS A 41 24.86 -19.85 7.10
N PHE A 42 23.95 -20.74 7.54
CA PHE A 42 24.14 -22.17 7.29
C PHE A 42 22.88 -22.91 6.83
N CYS A 43 21.72 -22.64 7.43
CA CYS A 43 20.56 -23.53 7.31
C CYS A 43 19.85 -23.47 5.93
N PRO A 44 19.54 -22.28 5.37
CA PRO A 44 18.87 -22.19 4.06
C PRO A 44 19.68 -22.81 2.92
N GLY A 45 20.99 -22.54 2.89
CA GLY A 45 21.89 -23.07 1.87
C GLY A 45 22.12 -24.57 2.05
N MET A 46 22.28 -25.06 3.30
CA MET A 46 22.42 -26.49 3.55
C MET A 46 21.17 -27.29 3.14
N ALA A 47 19.97 -26.69 3.20
CA ALA A 47 18.75 -27.31 2.70
C ALA A 47 18.76 -27.52 1.17
N ILE A 48 19.46 -26.65 0.42
CA ILE A 48 19.67 -26.79 -1.03
C ILE A 48 20.79 -27.78 -1.31
N VAL A 49 21.91 -27.69 -0.61
CA VAL A 49 23.09 -28.54 -0.86
C VAL A 49 22.77 -30.02 -0.71
N GLN A 50 21.88 -30.38 0.22
CA GLN A 50 21.38 -31.74 0.38
C GLN A 50 20.61 -32.30 -0.84
N LEU A 51 20.11 -31.44 -1.72
CA LEU A 51 19.46 -31.83 -2.97
C LEU A 51 20.48 -32.08 -4.10
N LEU A 52 21.71 -31.58 -3.96
CA LEU A 52 22.77 -31.62 -4.98
C LEU A 52 23.72 -32.83 -4.85
N ALA A 53 23.57 -33.66 -3.80
CA ALA A 53 24.34 -34.89 -3.58
C ALA A 53 25.87 -34.74 -3.74
N ILE A 54 26.43 -33.66 -3.19
CA ILE A 54 27.87 -33.36 -3.25
C ILE A 54 28.66 -34.38 -2.43
N ARG A 55 29.72 -34.96 -3.00
CA ARG A 55 30.51 -36.03 -2.36
C ARG A 55 31.61 -35.53 -1.41
N HIS A 56 31.95 -34.24 -1.46
CA HIS A 56 33.08 -33.66 -0.70
C HIS A 56 32.59 -32.81 0.49
N PRO A 57 32.95 -33.16 1.75
CA PRO A 57 32.37 -32.55 2.95
C PRO A 57 32.72 -31.06 3.11
N LEU A 58 33.95 -30.65 2.76
CA LEU A 58 34.31 -29.22 2.80
C LEU A 58 33.59 -28.43 1.70
N GLY A 59 33.33 -29.06 0.55
CA GLY A 59 32.61 -28.42 -0.55
C GLY A 59 31.12 -28.21 -0.21
N GLU A 60 30.53 -29.17 0.51
CA GLU A 60 29.17 -29.08 1.04
C GLU A 60 29.02 -27.92 2.04
N ILE A 61 29.95 -27.79 2.99
CA ILE A 61 29.94 -26.70 3.98
C ILE A 61 30.14 -25.33 3.32
N MET A 62 31.14 -25.18 2.45
CA MET A 62 31.42 -23.91 1.78
C MET A 62 30.25 -23.46 0.89
N LEU A 63 29.66 -24.38 0.12
CA LEU A 63 28.53 -24.07 -0.73
C LEU A 63 27.28 -23.74 0.08
N ALA A 64 27.05 -24.41 1.21
CA ALA A 64 25.94 -24.11 2.11
C ALA A 64 26.06 -22.70 2.69
N ILE A 65 27.27 -22.27 3.08
CA ILE A 65 27.50 -20.91 3.58
C ILE A 65 27.26 -19.88 2.47
N ALA A 66 27.86 -20.08 1.30
CA ALA A 66 27.71 -19.17 0.17
C ALA A 66 26.25 -19.00 -0.27
N LEU A 67 25.51 -20.11 -0.37
CA LEU A 67 24.08 -20.09 -0.70
C LEU A 67 23.24 -19.43 0.40
N SER A 68 23.53 -19.70 1.68
CA SER A 68 22.76 -19.11 2.78
C SER A 68 22.92 -17.59 2.82
N VAL A 69 24.14 -17.08 2.68
CA VAL A 69 24.41 -15.63 2.60
C VAL A 69 23.72 -15.03 1.38
N ALA A 70 23.87 -15.64 0.20
CA ALA A 70 23.23 -15.15 -1.03
C ALA A 70 21.70 -15.10 -0.89
N MET A 71 21.09 -16.13 -0.29
CA MET A 71 19.65 -16.17 -0.03
C MET A 71 19.20 -15.11 0.97
N ALA A 72 19.96 -14.89 2.04
CA ALA A 72 19.66 -13.86 3.03
C ALA A 72 19.75 -12.46 2.41
N THR A 73 20.80 -12.19 1.64
CA THR A 73 20.96 -10.93 0.90
C THR A 73 19.84 -10.72 -0.12
N LEU A 74 19.49 -11.75 -0.89
CA LEU A 74 18.40 -11.66 -1.87
C LEU A 74 17.04 -11.43 -1.21
N THR A 75 16.76 -12.13 -0.11
CA THR A 75 15.53 -11.95 0.67
C THR A 75 15.44 -10.52 1.21
N ALA A 76 16.54 -10.01 1.77
CA ALA A 76 16.62 -8.64 2.25
C ALA A 76 16.40 -7.61 1.14
N LEU A 77 17.07 -7.79 0.01
CA LEU A 77 16.97 -6.91 -1.14
C LEU A 77 15.54 -6.86 -1.68
N VAL A 78 14.89 -8.03 -1.84
CA VAL A 78 13.50 -8.13 -2.28
C VAL A 78 12.55 -7.41 -1.32
N MET A 79 12.77 -7.55 -0.01
CA MET A 79 11.95 -6.88 0.99
C MET A 79 12.12 -5.36 0.99
N ILE A 80 13.33 -4.86 0.76
CA ILE A 80 13.61 -3.42 0.60
C ILE A 80 12.88 -2.89 -0.64
N TYR A 81 13.03 -3.54 -1.79
CA TYR A 81 12.35 -3.12 -3.03
C TYR A 81 10.83 -3.26 -2.97
N ALA A 82 10.31 -4.15 -2.13
CA ALA A 82 8.88 -4.31 -1.89
C ALA A 82 8.34 -3.41 -0.76
N ASN A 83 9.19 -2.57 -0.15
CA ASN A 83 8.84 -1.70 0.98
C ASN A 83 8.22 -2.44 2.18
N VAL A 84 8.67 -3.67 2.44
CA VAL A 84 8.22 -4.55 3.53
C VAL A 84 9.37 -5.02 4.42
N TRP A 85 10.44 -4.21 4.51
CA TRP A 85 11.63 -4.55 5.29
C TRP A 85 11.30 -4.82 6.76
N SER A 86 11.64 -6.02 7.23
CA SER A 86 11.49 -6.45 8.61
C SER A 86 12.47 -7.59 8.90
N PRO A 87 13.44 -7.43 9.80
CA PRO A 87 14.36 -8.52 10.16
C PRO A 87 13.62 -9.79 10.59
N ARG A 88 12.46 -9.64 11.23
CA ARG A 88 11.61 -10.75 11.66
C ARG A 88 11.00 -11.52 10.48
N LEU A 89 10.45 -10.78 9.51
CA LEU A 89 9.91 -11.36 8.27
C LEU A 89 11.00 -12.07 7.46
N GLY A 90 12.20 -11.49 7.39
CA GLY A 90 13.33 -12.08 6.66
C GLY A 90 13.72 -13.46 7.19
N VAL A 91 13.87 -13.58 8.51
CA VAL A 91 14.13 -14.89 9.16
C VAL A 91 12.95 -15.85 8.96
N GLY A 92 11.71 -15.36 9.07
CA GLY A 92 10.51 -16.16 8.85
C GLY A 92 10.41 -16.77 7.45
N LEU A 93 10.70 -15.98 6.41
CA LEU A 93 10.70 -16.44 5.02
C LEU A 93 11.80 -17.48 4.76
N LEU A 94 13.00 -17.26 5.28
CA LEU A 94 14.10 -18.21 5.14
C LEU A 94 13.84 -19.51 5.92
N ALA A 95 13.18 -19.44 7.07
CA ALA A 95 12.80 -20.62 7.85
C ALA A 95 11.72 -21.45 7.12
N ALA A 96 10.70 -20.79 6.57
CA ALA A 96 9.70 -21.44 5.74
C ALA A 96 10.31 -22.10 4.49
N PHE A 97 11.25 -21.42 3.83
CA PHE A 97 12.00 -21.99 2.71
C PHE A 97 12.79 -23.23 3.13
N THR A 98 13.55 -23.14 4.24
CA THR A 98 14.38 -24.23 4.76
C THR A 98 13.54 -25.47 5.07
N LEU A 99 12.39 -25.28 5.72
CA LEU A 99 11.45 -26.37 6.03
C LEU A 99 10.81 -26.97 4.78
N GLY A 100 10.47 -26.14 3.79
CA GLY A 100 9.93 -26.59 2.51
C GLY A 100 10.94 -27.36 1.66
N ALA A 101 12.20 -26.93 1.65
CA ALA A 101 13.30 -27.57 0.92
C ALA A 101 13.59 -29.00 1.41
N ILE A 102 13.41 -29.26 2.71
CA ILE A 102 13.55 -30.61 3.30
C ILE A 102 12.50 -31.59 2.74
N GLY A 103 11.32 -31.09 2.36
CA GLY A 103 10.21 -31.90 1.85
C GLY A 103 10.30 -32.26 0.36
N LEU A 104 11.31 -31.76 -0.37
CA LEU A 104 11.48 -32.04 -1.80
C LEU A 104 12.17 -33.39 -2.04
N PRO A 105 11.70 -34.21 -3.00
CA PRO A 105 12.40 -35.44 -3.38
C PRO A 105 13.77 -35.10 -3.96
N ARG A 106 14.80 -35.86 -3.54
CA ARG A 106 16.19 -35.66 -3.99
C ARG A 106 16.29 -35.90 -5.49
N VAL A 107 16.99 -35.00 -6.20
CA VAL A 107 17.32 -35.19 -7.60
C VAL A 107 18.42 -36.25 -7.67
N VAL A 108 18.06 -37.48 -8.07
CA VAL A 108 19.03 -38.55 -8.31
C VAL A 108 19.96 -38.11 -9.44
N GLY A 109 21.27 -38.17 -9.19
CA GLY A 109 22.30 -37.61 -10.07
C GLY A 109 22.19 -38.08 -11.52
N VAL A 110 22.45 -37.16 -12.44
CA VAL A 110 22.69 -37.49 -13.85
C VAL A 110 23.92 -38.40 -13.91
N PRO A 111 23.84 -39.60 -14.53
CA PRO A 111 25.02 -40.42 -14.76
C PRO A 111 25.93 -39.65 -15.74
N VAL A 112 27.17 -39.38 -15.33
CA VAL A 112 28.22 -38.99 -16.27
C VAL A 112 28.72 -40.29 -16.89
N ASP A 113 28.11 -40.69 -18.00
CA ASP A 113 28.51 -41.88 -18.72
C ASP A 113 29.75 -41.58 -19.58
N LYS A 114 30.84 -42.29 -19.31
CA LYS A 114 32.02 -42.35 -20.19
C LYS A 114 31.67 -43.31 -21.33
N GLY A 115 31.96 -42.87 -22.55
CA GLY A 115 31.32 -43.39 -23.76
C GLY A 115 31.46 -44.88 -24.05
N THR A 116 30.51 -45.42 -24.80
CA THR A 116 30.70 -46.17 -26.06
C THR A 116 29.32 -46.49 -26.67
N ALA A 117 29.28 -46.55 -28.00
CA ALA A 117 28.08 -46.56 -28.83
C ALA A 117 27.29 -47.89 -28.82
N HIS A 118 25.95 -47.86 -28.80
CA HIS A 118 25.04 -48.39 -29.84
C HIS A 118 23.57 -48.53 -29.38
N SER A 119 22.68 -47.95 -30.19
CA SER A 119 21.32 -48.41 -30.52
C SER A 119 20.13 -48.21 -29.55
N SER A 120 19.02 -47.81 -30.20
CA SER A 120 17.61 -47.86 -29.82
C SER A 120 17.01 -46.67 -29.05
N ARG A 121 16.11 -45.98 -29.77
CA ARG A 121 15.21 -44.90 -29.34
C ARG A 121 14.32 -45.34 -28.17
N ARG A 122 14.35 -44.56 -27.08
CA ARG A 122 13.16 -44.21 -26.29
C ARG A 122 13.35 -42.82 -25.72
N VAL A 123 12.64 -41.84 -26.28
CA VAL A 123 12.56 -40.48 -25.75
C VAL A 123 11.67 -40.52 -24.51
N SER A 124 12.27 -40.63 -23.33
CA SER A 124 11.61 -40.34 -22.06
C SER A 124 11.57 -38.82 -21.88
N GLN A 125 10.35 -38.26 -21.93
CA GLN A 125 10.10 -36.85 -21.62
C GLN A 125 10.55 -36.53 -20.18
N PRO A 126 11.20 -35.38 -19.92
CA PRO A 126 11.42 -34.94 -18.56
C PRO A 126 10.07 -34.61 -17.93
N GLY A 127 9.73 -35.32 -16.85
CA GLY A 127 8.50 -35.16 -16.12
C GLY A 127 8.30 -33.71 -15.69
N ARG A 128 7.20 -33.11 -16.18
CA ARG A 128 6.63 -31.86 -15.65
C ARG A 128 6.55 -31.96 -14.13
N THR A 129 7.29 -31.10 -13.43
CA THR A 129 7.04 -30.84 -12.01
C THR A 129 5.62 -30.31 -11.87
N GLY A 130 4.74 -31.12 -11.28
CA GLY A 130 3.31 -30.83 -11.23
C GLY A 130 2.95 -29.61 -10.35
N PRO A 131 1.78 -28.98 -10.57
CA PRO A 131 1.28 -27.85 -9.78
C PRO A 131 1.23 -28.09 -8.26
N GLY A 132 1.19 -29.35 -7.83
CA GLY A 132 1.09 -29.75 -6.43
C GLY A 132 2.34 -29.48 -5.58
N VAL A 133 3.54 -29.40 -6.16
CA VAL A 133 4.77 -29.14 -5.38
C VAL A 133 4.85 -27.67 -4.98
N LYS A 134 4.54 -26.75 -5.92
CA LYS A 134 4.43 -25.32 -5.63
C LYS A 134 3.31 -25.03 -4.63
N LEU A 135 2.16 -25.69 -4.77
CA LEU A 135 1.01 -25.50 -3.87
C LEU A 135 1.31 -25.96 -2.44
N ARG A 136 2.03 -27.08 -2.25
CA ARG A 136 2.41 -27.59 -0.92
C ARG A 136 3.47 -26.71 -0.22
N LEU A 137 4.44 -26.18 -0.97
CA LEU A 137 5.42 -25.19 -0.46
C LEU A 137 4.73 -23.88 -0.02
N LEU A 138 3.76 -23.42 -0.82
CA LEU A 138 2.98 -22.21 -0.53
C LEU A 138 2.08 -22.37 0.71
N LEU A 139 1.38 -23.50 0.83
CA LEU A 139 0.52 -23.80 1.97
C LEU A 139 1.33 -24.01 3.26
N GLY A 140 2.50 -24.66 3.19
CA GLY A 140 3.40 -24.82 4.34
C GLY A 140 3.95 -23.48 4.85
N ALA A 141 4.37 -22.58 3.95
CA ALA A 141 4.83 -21.25 4.32
C ALA A 141 3.70 -20.39 4.92
N GLN A 142 2.49 -20.48 4.37
CA GLN A 142 1.33 -19.73 4.84
C GLN A 142 0.88 -20.14 6.26
N SER A 143 0.90 -21.43 6.58
CA SER A 143 0.53 -21.94 7.91
C SER A 143 1.54 -21.52 8.99
N ILE A 144 2.84 -21.53 8.68
CA ILE A 144 3.91 -21.14 9.60
C ILE A 144 3.93 -19.61 9.80
N LEU A 145 3.75 -18.82 8.73
CA LEU A 145 3.69 -17.36 8.81
C LEU A 145 2.40 -16.85 9.48
N GLY A 146 1.30 -17.60 9.37
CA GLY A 146 0.05 -17.33 10.08
C GLY A 146 0.12 -17.54 11.59
N ALA A 147 0.80 -18.60 12.04
CA ALA A 147 1.01 -18.86 13.47
C ALA A 147 1.92 -17.81 14.15
N LEU A 148 2.71 -17.07 13.38
CA LEU A 148 3.69 -16.08 13.87
C LEU A 148 3.23 -14.62 13.68
N GLY A 149 1.97 -14.38 13.30
CA GLY A 149 1.42 -13.03 13.14
C GLY A 149 1.81 -12.30 11.84
N PHE A 150 2.46 -12.98 10.89
CA PHE A 150 2.94 -12.39 9.62
C PHE A 150 2.10 -12.78 8.39
N ALA A 151 0.91 -13.37 8.57
CA ALA A 151 0.04 -13.82 7.48
C ALA A 151 -0.35 -12.71 6.48
N ALA A 152 -0.38 -11.44 6.89
CA ALA A 152 -0.68 -10.31 6.00
C ALA A 152 0.48 -10.01 5.03
N ALA A 153 1.70 -9.88 5.55
CA ALA A 153 2.90 -9.64 4.74
C ALA A 153 3.22 -10.83 3.81
N ALA A 154 3.00 -12.06 4.27
CA ALA A 154 3.12 -13.27 3.46
C ALA A 154 2.11 -13.29 2.30
N ARG A 155 0.85 -12.93 2.56
CA ARG A 155 -0.19 -12.79 1.52
C ARG A 155 0.14 -11.67 0.53
N GLN A 156 0.66 -10.54 1.00
CA GLN A 156 1.08 -9.43 0.15
C GLN A 156 2.25 -9.81 -0.77
N PHE A 157 3.23 -10.56 -0.27
CA PHE A 157 4.35 -11.10 -1.05
C PHE A 157 3.90 -12.15 -2.08
N LEU A 158 3.00 -13.06 -1.69
CA LEU A 158 2.42 -14.07 -2.59
C LEU A 158 1.51 -13.45 -3.65
N TRP A 159 0.76 -12.42 -3.30
CA TRP A 159 -0.03 -11.62 -4.24
C TRP A 159 0.88 -10.84 -5.20
N TRP A 160 1.99 -10.27 -4.74
CA TRP A 160 3.01 -9.65 -5.60
C TRP A 160 3.59 -10.65 -6.62
N LEU A 161 3.87 -11.90 -6.20
CA LEU A 161 4.29 -12.98 -7.09
C LEU A 161 3.18 -13.39 -8.08
N GLY A 162 1.92 -13.44 -7.65
CA GLY A 162 0.75 -13.76 -8.50
C GLY A 162 0.41 -12.65 -9.52
N GLY A 163 0.56 -11.38 -9.14
CA GLY A 163 0.26 -10.22 -9.98
C GLY A 163 1.24 -10.02 -11.14
N ARG A 164 2.42 -10.65 -11.09
CA ARG A 164 3.43 -10.59 -12.17
C ARG A 164 2.90 -11.14 -13.50
N GLY A 165 2.08 -12.18 -13.46
CA GLY A 165 1.46 -12.77 -14.66
C GLY A 165 0.43 -11.85 -15.32
N GLN A 166 -0.42 -11.19 -14.52
CA GLN A 166 -1.39 -10.22 -15.02
C GLN A 166 -0.73 -8.96 -15.56
N ARG A 167 0.31 -8.44 -14.89
CA ARG A 167 1.09 -7.28 -15.37
C ARG A 167 1.79 -7.57 -16.69
N VAL A 168 2.44 -8.73 -16.83
CA VAL A 168 3.09 -9.15 -18.09
C VAL A 168 2.05 -9.31 -19.21
N ARG A 169 0.88 -9.89 -18.91
CA ARG A 169 -0.22 -9.98 -19.88
C ARG A 169 -0.74 -8.59 -20.28
N ALA A 170 -0.96 -7.69 -19.33
CA ALA A 170 -1.40 -6.33 -19.58
C ALA A 170 -0.42 -5.58 -20.50
N VAL A 171 0.88 -5.63 -20.21
CA VAL A 171 1.92 -5.02 -21.03
C VAL A 171 1.94 -5.56 -22.46
N ARG A 172 1.81 -6.89 -22.63
CA ARG A 172 1.90 -7.52 -23.96
C ARG A 172 0.62 -7.41 -24.78
N THR A 173 -0.56 -7.44 -24.13
CA THR A 173 -1.85 -7.63 -24.84
C THR A 173 -2.79 -6.44 -24.75
N VAL A 174 -2.68 -5.61 -23.71
CA VAL A 174 -3.59 -4.51 -23.44
C VAL A 174 -2.97 -3.16 -23.82
N LEU A 175 -1.74 -2.90 -23.37
CA LEU A 175 -1.07 -1.60 -23.59
C LEU A 175 -0.88 -1.21 -25.07
N PRO A 176 -0.63 -2.12 -26.04
CA PRO A 176 -0.61 -1.73 -27.45
C PRO A 176 -1.95 -1.15 -27.93
N GLY A 177 -3.06 -1.74 -27.48
CA GLY A 177 -4.40 -1.24 -27.81
C GLY A 177 -4.72 0.09 -27.13
N VAL A 178 -4.23 0.29 -25.90
CA VAL A 178 -4.38 1.57 -25.19
C VAL A 178 -3.58 2.67 -25.89
N ARG A 179 -2.32 2.40 -26.27
CA ARG A 179 -1.47 3.34 -27.02
C ARG A 179 -2.12 3.80 -28.33
N ALA A 180 -2.72 2.87 -29.07
CA ALA A 180 -3.43 3.20 -30.32
C ALA A 180 -4.68 4.08 -30.11
N ALA A 181 -5.25 4.10 -28.91
CA ALA A 181 -6.42 4.92 -28.57
C ALA A 181 -6.05 6.32 -28.05
N ILE A 182 -4.78 6.56 -27.71
CA ILE A 182 -4.30 7.88 -27.29
C ILE A 182 -4.17 8.77 -28.53
N PRO A 183 -4.76 9.98 -28.53
CA PRO A 183 -4.62 10.91 -29.65
C PRO A 183 -3.18 11.43 -29.77
N ASN A 184 -2.76 11.75 -30.99
CA ASN A 184 -1.44 12.34 -31.24
C ASN A 184 -1.23 13.60 -30.38
N GLN A 185 -0.09 13.65 -29.69
CA GLN A 185 0.28 14.79 -28.86
C GLN A 185 1.20 15.73 -29.67
N PRO A 186 0.94 17.06 -29.68
CA PRO A 186 1.80 18.01 -30.38
C PRO A 186 3.26 17.90 -29.93
N GLY A 187 4.18 17.88 -30.90
CA GLY A 187 5.62 17.85 -30.63
C GLY A 187 6.19 16.51 -30.15
N LEU A 188 5.38 15.44 -30.10
CA LEU A 188 5.82 14.11 -29.67
C LEU A 188 5.61 13.06 -30.78
N PRO A 189 6.42 11.98 -30.80
CA PRO A 189 6.18 10.84 -31.67
C PRO A 189 4.79 10.22 -31.46
N PRO A 190 4.23 9.51 -32.47
CA PRO A 190 2.93 8.85 -32.36
C PRO A 190 2.84 7.97 -31.10
N PRO A 191 1.70 7.99 -30.36
CA PRO A 191 1.55 7.19 -29.14
C PRO A 191 1.75 5.68 -29.32
N ALA A 192 1.56 5.18 -30.54
CA ALA A 192 1.87 3.79 -30.91
C ALA A 192 3.34 3.39 -30.65
N ASP A 193 4.26 4.34 -30.78
CA ASP A 193 5.71 4.13 -30.61
C ASP A 193 6.16 4.32 -29.15
N TRP A 194 5.28 4.79 -28.27
CA TRP A 194 5.63 5.03 -26.87
C TRP A 194 5.91 3.72 -26.14
N THR A 195 6.88 3.73 -25.22
CA THR A 195 7.22 2.57 -24.39
C THR A 195 6.63 2.73 -22.98
N ALA A 196 6.18 1.63 -22.39
CA ALA A 196 5.85 1.61 -20.97
C ALA A 196 7.16 1.63 -20.17
N VAL A 197 7.34 2.67 -19.36
CA VAL A 197 8.61 2.95 -18.67
C VAL A 197 8.65 2.23 -17.32
N GLN A 198 7.56 2.28 -16.55
CA GLN A 198 7.53 1.72 -15.19
C GLN A 198 6.12 1.25 -14.80
N ALA A 199 6.04 0.09 -14.13
CA ALA A 199 4.84 -0.29 -13.39
C ALA A 199 4.96 0.30 -11.98
N VAL A 200 4.07 1.24 -11.63
CA VAL A 200 4.05 1.83 -10.29
C VAL A 200 3.39 0.83 -9.33
N PRO A 201 4.02 0.48 -8.19
CA PRO A 201 3.40 -0.35 -7.18
C PRO A 201 2.17 0.37 -6.62
N THR A 202 1.00 -0.25 -6.75
CA THR A 202 -0.25 0.24 -6.17
C THR A 202 -0.75 -0.79 -5.16
N ILE A 203 -1.26 -0.27 -4.04
CA ILE A 203 -1.82 -1.06 -2.92
C ILE A 203 -3.24 -1.59 -3.27
N ALA A 204 -3.82 -1.16 -4.39
CA ALA A 204 -5.13 -1.56 -4.87
C ALA A 204 -5.06 -2.46 -6.11
N ASP A 205 -6.16 -3.14 -6.45
CA ASP A 205 -6.34 -4.01 -7.63
C ASP A 205 -6.14 -3.31 -9.00
N ARG A 206 -5.74 -2.04 -9.00
CA ARG A 206 -5.38 -1.25 -10.18
C ARG A 206 -3.91 -1.44 -10.52
N MET A 207 -3.56 -1.48 -11.81
CA MET A 207 -2.18 -1.41 -12.29
C MET A 207 -1.93 -0.05 -12.91
N VAL A 208 -0.78 0.56 -12.63
CA VAL A 208 -0.46 1.91 -13.12
C VAL A 208 0.85 1.86 -13.90
N PHE A 209 0.85 2.41 -15.10
CA PHE A 209 1.99 2.43 -16.01
C PHE A 209 2.30 3.86 -16.44
N THR A 210 3.56 4.27 -16.37
CA THR A 210 4.02 5.48 -17.06
C THR A 210 4.40 5.14 -18.50
N MET A 211 4.11 6.05 -19.43
CA MET A 211 4.38 5.90 -20.86
C MET A 211 4.92 7.18 -21.47
N GLY A 212 5.79 7.03 -22.45
CA GLY A 212 6.26 8.13 -23.27
C GLY A 212 7.16 7.66 -24.40
N PRO A 213 7.69 8.60 -25.20
CA PRO A 213 8.59 8.28 -26.28
C PRO A 213 9.80 7.46 -25.79
N PRO A 214 10.33 6.54 -26.62
CA PRO A 214 11.51 5.77 -26.24
C PRO A 214 12.68 6.68 -25.85
N ARG A 215 13.31 6.39 -24.70
CA ARG A 215 14.48 7.14 -24.16
C ARG A 215 14.19 8.62 -23.82
N GLN A 216 12.93 8.99 -23.65
CA GLN A 216 12.52 10.29 -23.12
C GLN A 216 11.75 10.10 -21.82
N GLU A 217 11.51 11.21 -21.12
CA GLU A 217 10.66 11.18 -19.93
C GLU A 217 9.23 10.75 -20.28
N PRO A 218 8.56 10.01 -19.37
CA PRO A 218 7.18 9.67 -19.57
C PRO A 218 6.30 10.92 -19.61
N VAL A 219 5.32 10.93 -20.50
CA VAL A 219 4.39 12.05 -20.72
C VAL A 219 2.94 11.67 -20.39
N ALA A 220 2.68 10.38 -20.16
CA ALA A 220 1.37 9.85 -19.86
C ALA A 220 1.43 8.80 -18.75
N ILE A 221 0.32 8.65 -18.05
CA ILE A 221 0.09 7.59 -17.08
C ILE A 221 -1.18 6.83 -17.46
N VAL A 222 -1.13 5.51 -17.36
CA VAL A 222 -2.21 4.60 -17.71
C VAL A 222 -2.57 3.78 -16.49
N LYS A 223 -3.79 3.99 -16.02
CA LYS A 223 -4.43 3.24 -14.94
C LYS A 223 -5.27 2.13 -15.57
N LEU A 224 -5.08 0.89 -15.14
CA LEU A 224 -5.84 -0.29 -15.54
C LEU A 224 -6.52 -0.90 -14.31
N ALA A 225 -7.78 -1.27 -14.43
CA ALA A 225 -8.52 -1.95 -13.38
C ALA A 225 -9.26 -3.19 -13.93
N PRO A 226 -9.34 -4.30 -13.17
CA PRO A 226 -10.27 -5.37 -13.49
C PRO A 226 -11.72 -4.87 -13.35
N LYS A 227 -12.64 -5.53 -14.04
CA LYS A 227 -14.09 -5.26 -13.87
C LYS A 227 -14.52 -5.50 -12.42
N GLY A 228 -15.53 -4.74 -11.98
CA GLY A 228 -16.01 -4.71 -10.60
C GLY A 228 -15.64 -3.38 -9.92
N ASP A 229 -15.50 -3.40 -8.59
CA ASP A 229 -15.30 -2.19 -7.78
C ASP A 229 -14.12 -1.32 -8.24
N ALA A 230 -13.02 -1.93 -8.67
CA ALA A 230 -11.84 -1.19 -9.12
C ALA A 230 -12.11 -0.40 -10.42
N ALA A 231 -12.93 -0.94 -11.33
CA ALA A 231 -13.37 -0.21 -12.52
C ALA A 231 -14.34 0.92 -12.15
N SER A 232 -15.28 0.68 -11.24
CA SER A 232 -16.21 1.70 -10.76
C SER A 232 -15.51 2.86 -10.05
N ASN A 233 -14.44 2.60 -9.29
CA ASN A 233 -13.57 3.65 -8.74
C ASN A 233 -12.92 4.50 -9.85
N LEU A 234 -12.39 3.85 -10.90
CA LEU A 234 -11.72 4.54 -12.01
C LEU A 234 -12.71 5.38 -12.84
N GLU A 235 -13.93 4.88 -13.02
CA GLU A 235 -15.03 5.61 -13.66
C GLU A 235 -15.46 6.82 -12.82
N ARG A 236 -15.64 6.64 -11.51
CA ARG A 236 -15.92 7.76 -10.58
C ARG A 236 -14.85 8.85 -10.66
N GLU A 237 -13.58 8.49 -10.57
CA GLU A 237 -12.46 9.44 -10.73
C GLU A 237 -12.53 10.15 -12.09
N THR A 238 -13.02 9.49 -13.14
CA THR A 238 -13.15 10.06 -14.49
C THR A 238 -14.26 11.08 -14.58
N ASP A 239 -15.39 10.80 -13.96
CA ASP A 239 -16.52 11.71 -13.95
C ASP A 239 -16.27 12.91 -13.02
N THR A 240 -15.63 12.70 -11.87
CA THR A 240 -15.20 13.79 -10.98
C THR A 240 -14.25 14.75 -11.67
N ILE A 241 -13.17 14.24 -12.28
CA ILE A 241 -12.22 15.12 -12.99
C ILE A 241 -12.90 15.83 -14.16
N ARG A 242 -13.85 15.17 -14.86
CA ARG A 242 -14.63 15.83 -15.92
C ARG A 242 -15.47 16.98 -15.36
N ALA A 243 -16.14 16.77 -14.23
CA ALA A 243 -16.95 17.80 -13.58
C ALA A 243 -16.09 18.99 -13.13
N LEU A 244 -14.94 18.73 -12.49
CA LEU A 244 -14.01 19.77 -12.06
C LEU A 244 -13.40 20.54 -13.25
N GLN A 245 -13.06 19.86 -14.35
CA GLN A 245 -12.58 20.52 -15.57
C GLN A 245 -13.65 21.43 -16.22
N ALA A 246 -14.93 21.08 -16.06
CA ALA A 246 -16.06 21.86 -16.55
C ALA A 246 -16.41 23.06 -15.64
N GLU A 247 -15.90 23.10 -14.41
CA GLU A 247 -16.14 24.21 -13.48
C GLU A 247 -15.31 25.43 -13.88
N THR A 248 -15.97 26.42 -14.49
CA THR A 248 -15.32 27.61 -15.03
C THR A 248 -14.75 28.54 -13.95
N ARG A 249 -15.32 28.54 -12.74
CA ARG A 249 -14.85 29.37 -11.62
C ARG A 249 -13.41 29.03 -11.20
N LEU A 250 -12.97 27.79 -11.45
CA LEU A 250 -11.63 27.34 -11.12
C LEU A 250 -10.53 27.95 -12.00
N GLY A 251 -10.85 28.65 -13.10
CA GLY A 251 -9.84 29.35 -13.90
C GLY A 251 -8.64 28.47 -14.27
N ASP A 252 -7.43 28.93 -13.94
CA ASP A 252 -6.15 28.23 -14.15
C ASP A 252 -5.86 27.13 -13.13
N TRP A 253 -6.59 27.08 -12.00
CA TRP A 253 -6.45 26.02 -11.01
C TRP A 253 -6.69 24.63 -11.61
N ARG A 254 -7.53 24.56 -12.66
CA ARG A 254 -7.78 23.33 -13.43
C ARG A 254 -6.52 22.70 -14.05
N ASN A 255 -5.42 23.45 -14.16
CA ASN A 255 -4.13 22.92 -14.61
C ASN A 255 -3.50 21.95 -13.58
N LEU A 256 -3.96 21.98 -12.32
CA LEU A 256 -3.54 21.01 -11.29
C LEU A 256 -4.24 19.65 -11.43
N LEU A 257 -5.28 19.54 -12.26
CA LEU A 257 -6.05 18.31 -12.45
C LEU A 257 -5.45 17.41 -13.54
N PRO A 258 -5.52 16.07 -13.41
CA PRO A 258 -5.10 15.16 -14.47
C PRO A 258 -5.93 15.36 -15.75
N GLN A 259 -5.27 15.46 -16.90
CA GLN A 259 -5.94 15.61 -18.19
C GLN A 259 -6.16 14.25 -18.86
N LYS A 260 -7.42 13.87 -19.10
CA LYS A 260 -7.73 12.62 -19.83
C LYS A 260 -7.20 12.66 -21.27
N LEU A 261 -6.42 11.66 -21.65
CA LEU A 261 -5.99 11.41 -23.02
C LEU A 261 -6.90 10.40 -23.72
N ALA A 262 -7.21 9.28 -23.05
CA ALA A 262 -8.10 8.24 -23.56
C ALA A 262 -8.71 7.42 -22.40
N ALA A 263 -9.83 6.76 -22.64
CA ALA A 263 -10.41 5.80 -21.70
C ALA A 263 -11.22 4.74 -22.46
N GLY A 264 -11.39 3.56 -21.86
CA GLY A 264 -12.23 2.51 -22.43
C GLY A 264 -11.97 1.14 -21.82
N GLU A 265 -12.34 0.08 -22.54
CA GLU A 265 -12.11 -1.30 -22.12
C GLU A 265 -11.20 -2.02 -23.13
N LYS A 266 -10.22 -2.77 -22.64
CA LYS A 266 -9.36 -3.61 -23.48
C LYS A 266 -8.89 -4.85 -22.73
N GLY A 267 -9.06 -6.03 -23.35
CA GLY A 267 -8.60 -7.30 -22.77
C GLY A 267 -9.24 -7.67 -21.43
N GLY A 268 -10.48 -7.23 -21.20
CA GLY A 268 -11.21 -7.43 -19.94
C GLY A 268 -10.80 -6.48 -18.80
N LEU A 269 -9.99 -5.46 -19.10
CA LEU A 269 -9.61 -4.41 -18.16
C LEU A 269 -10.22 -3.08 -18.61
N VAL A 270 -10.71 -2.31 -17.64
CA VAL A 270 -11.05 -0.90 -17.86
C VAL A 270 -9.77 -0.08 -17.74
N TYR A 271 -9.54 0.83 -18.67
CA TYR A 271 -8.35 1.68 -18.70
C TYR A 271 -8.71 3.15 -18.77
N ARG A 272 -7.83 3.96 -18.18
CA ARG A 272 -7.77 5.41 -18.33
C ARG A 272 -6.32 5.81 -18.57
N ALA A 273 -6.10 6.50 -19.67
CA ALA A 273 -4.84 7.16 -19.99
C ALA A 273 -5.01 8.67 -19.75
N GLU A 274 -4.08 9.27 -19.04
CA GLU A 274 -4.06 10.69 -18.72
C GLU A 274 -2.65 11.26 -18.87
N ARG A 275 -2.57 12.57 -19.10
CA ARG A 275 -1.30 13.29 -19.18
C ARG A 275 -0.61 13.16 -17.82
N LEU A 276 0.68 12.86 -17.83
CA LEU A 276 1.48 12.86 -16.62
C LEU A 276 1.62 14.30 -16.15
N LEU A 277 1.18 14.58 -14.93
CA LEU A 277 1.40 15.88 -14.29
C LEU A 277 2.87 16.00 -13.88
N PRO A 278 3.50 17.17 -14.08
CA PRO A 278 4.90 17.38 -13.70
C PRO A 278 5.05 17.42 -12.17
N GLY A 279 6.26 17.16 -11.70
CA GLY A 279 6.64 17.28 -10.29
C GLY A 279 6.76 15.94 -9.54
N THR A 280 7.18 16.05 -8.30
CA THR A 280 7.43 14.92 -7.38
C THR A 280 6.40 14.90 -6.27
N PRO A 281 5.83 13.74 -5.88
CA PRO A 281 4.93 13.66 -4.73
C PRO A 281 5.58 14.24 -3.47
N ALA A 282 4.86 15.11 -2.74
CA ALA A 282 5.37 15.76 -1.53
C ALA A 282 5.84 14.72 -0.48
N SER A 283 5.18 13.56 -0.40
CA SER A 283 5.61 12.46 0.47
C SER A 283 7.05 11.98 0.24
N ARG A 284 7.57 12.07 -0.99
CA ARG A 284 8.98 11.73 -1.29
C ARG A 284 9.94 12.81 -0.81
N LEU A 285 9.53 14.08 -0.89
CA LEU A 285 10.32 15.20 -0.35
C LEU A 285 10.42 15.08 1.18
N LEU A 286 9.30 14.77 1.84
CA LEU A 286 9.25 14.54 3.29
C LEU A 286 10.16 13.38 3.73
N ALA A 287 10.18 12.29 2.95
CA ALA A 287 11.06 11.16 3.21
C ALA A 287 12.56 11.49 3.03
N ALA A 288 12.89 12.50 2.23
CA ALA A 288 14.26 12.93 1.95
C ALA A 288 14.78 13.99 2.93
N GLY A 289 13.91 14.78 3.56
CA GLY A 289 14.31 15.78 4.54
C GLY A 289 13.15 16.54 5.17
N GLY A 290 12.72 16.11 6.36
CA GLY A 290 11.82 16.83 7.26
C GLY A 290 10.46 17.25 6.68
N ALA A 291 9.61 17.84 7.51
CA ALA A 291 8.31 18.40 7.09
C ALA A 291 8.35 19.93 7.17
N PRO A 292 8.97 20.63 6.20
CA PRO A 292 9.12 22.07 6.31
C PRO A 292 7.77 22.79 6.22
N GLN A 293 7.58 23.82 7.04
CA GLN A 293 6.31 24.56 7.14
C GLN A 293 5.83 25.11 5.78
N TRP A 294 6.74 25.62 4.96
CA TRP A 294 6.39 26.17 3.63
C TRP A 294 5.67 25.15 2.74
N LEU A 295 5.98 23.85 2.89
CA LEU A 295 5.39 22.80 2.09
C LEU A 295 3.93 22.57 2.52
N LEU A 296 3.66 22.60 3.83
CA LEU A 296 2.29 22.57 4.36
C LEU A 296 1.50 23.78 3.85
N ASP A 297 2.07 24.98 3.94
CA ASP A 297 1.43 26.22 3.51
C ASP A 297 1.10 26.20 2.00
N ALA A 298 2.03 25.71 1.16
CA ALA A 298 1.83 25.57 -0.27
C ALA A 298 0.69 24.59 -0.61
N MET A 299 0.64 23.44 0.07
CA MET A 299 -0.42 22.45 -0.13
C MET A 299 -1.79 22.96 0.37
N VAL A 300 -1.84 23.69 1.49
CA VAL A 300 -3.10 24.29 1.98
C VAL A 300 -3.56 25.41 1.04
N THR A 301 -2.65 26.26 0.57
CA THR A 301 -2.97 27.32 -0.39
C THR A 301 -3.54 26.74 -1.68
N ALA A 302 -2.94 25.67 -2.19
CA ALA A 302 -3.41 25.01 -3.41
C ALA A 302 -4.83 24.46 -3.28
N ILE A 303 -5.18 23.80 -2.16
CA ILE A 303 -6.52 23.23 -2.00
C ILE A 303 -7.56 24.29 -1.60
N ALA A 304 -7.15 25.35 -0.88
CA ALA A 304 -8.04 26.44 -0.48
C ALA A 304 -8.66 27.14 -1.70
N ALA A 305 -7.93 27.27 -2.81
CA ALA A 305 -8.47 27.82 -4.06
C ALA A 305 -9.64 26.99 -4.61
N LEU A 306 -9.55 25.65 -4.60
CA LEU A 306 -10.68 24.78 -4.96
C LEU A 306 -11.88 25.04 -4.06
N HIS A 307 -11.63 25.04 -2.74
CA HIS A 307 -12.67 25.18 -1.74
C HIS A 307 -13.40 26.50 -1.87
N GLN A 308 -12.66 27.61 -2.00
CA GLN A 308 -13.22 28.96 -2.09
C GLN A 308 -14.03 29.16 -3.37
N GLU A 309 -13.48 28.79 -4.53
CA GLU A 309 -14.14 29.01 -5.81
C GLU A 309 -15.39 28.15 -5.99
N THR A 310 -15.46 27.00 -5.32
CA THR A 310 -16.60 26.08 -5.40
C THR A 310 -17.54 26.15 -4.20
N ALA A 311 -17.24 26.99 -3.21
CA ALA A 311 -18.00 27.10 -1.98
C ALA A 311 -19.45 27.57 -2.22
N PHE A 312 -20.36 26.99 -1.45
CA PHE A 312 -21.72 27.47 -1.25
C PHE A 312 -22.18 27.15 0.17
N THR A 313 -23.15 27.91 0.68
CA THR A 313 -23.77 27.61 1.98
C THR A 313 -24.77 26.47 1.81
N GLY A 314 -24.61 25.40 2.58
CA GLY A 314 -25.55 24.29 2.63
C GLY A 314 -25.92 23.94 4.07
N ARG A 315 -27.12 23.40 4.26
CA ARG A 315 -27.54 22.88 5.57
C ARG A 315 -27.11 21.43 5.73
N VAL A 316 -26.65 21.07 6.91
CA VAL A 316 -26.42 19.65 7.25
C VAL A 316 -27.76 18.99 7.52
N ASP A 317 -28.29 18.35 6.48
CA ASP A 317 -29.53 17.58 6.53
C ASP A 317 -29.29 16.15 7.06
N ALA A 318 -30.39 15.41 7.24
CA ALA A 318 -30.33 14.04 7.72
C ALA A 318 -29.56 13.08 6.78
N ALA A 319 -29.49 13.38 5.47
CA ALA A 319 -28.77 12.54 4.52
C ALA A 319 -27.25 12.74 4.64
N ARG A 320 -26.79 13.99 4.75
CA ARG A 320 -25.39 14.32 5.05
C ARG A 320 -24.97 13.76 6.40
N LEU A 321 -25.80 13.95 7.41
CA LEU A 321 -25.50 13.44 8.75
C LEU A 321 -25.43 11.90 8.77
N ARG A 322 -26.27 11.23 7.98
CA ARG A 322 -26.17 9.77 7.77
C ARG A 322 -24.81 9.39 7.21
N SER A 323 -24.43 10.00 6.10
CA SER A 323 -23.16 9.69 5.42
C SER A 323 -21.93 10.03 6.26
N TRP A 324 -21.91 11.19 6.93
CA TRP A 324 -20.72 11.67 7.63
C TRP A 324 -20.56 11.11 9.04
N VAL A 325 -21.66 10.78 9.72
CA VAL A 325 -21.64 10.41 11.14
C VAL A 325 -22.22 9.02 11.36
N TYR A 326 -23.46 8.76 10.92
CA TYR A 326 -24.13 7.52 11.29
C TYR A 326 -23.49 6.29 10.64
N ASP A 327 -23.29 6.28 9.32
CA ASP A 327 -22.75 5.11 8.61
C ASP A 327 -21.32 4.75 9.09
N PRO A 328 -20.38 5.71 9.28
CA PRO A 328 -19.06 5.42 9.85
C PRO A 328 -19.12 4.93 11.30
N THR A 329 -20.00 5.50 12.13
CA THR A 329 -20.14 5.05 13.53
C THR A 329 -20.88 3.72 13.67
N ASP A 330 -21.81 3.38 12.77
CA ASP A 330 -22.44 2.06 12.71
C ASP A 330 -21.38 1.00 12.39
N THR A 331 -20.50 1.32 11.43
CA THR A 331 -19.34 0.50 11.08
C THR A 331 -18.39 0.28 12.27
N LEU A 332 -18.20 1.29 13.15
CA LEU A 332 -17.47 1.14 14.41
C LEU A 332 -18.23 0.28 15.43
N LEU A 333 -19.54 0.46 15.59
CA LEU A 333 -20.36 -0.34 16.52
C LEU A 333 -20.40 -1.82 16.15
N GLU A 334 -20.42 -2.13 14.84
CA GLU A 334 -20.25 -3.48 14.33
C GLU A 334 -18.88 -4.05 14.71
N LEU A 335 -17.81 -3.26 14.55
CA LEU A 335 -16.45 -3.67 14.89
C LEU A 335 -16.32 -3.97 16.39
N CYS A 336 -16.86 -3.10 17.25
CA CYS A 336 -16.87 -3.31 18.69
C CYS A 336 -17.64 -4.57 19.09
N GLY A 337 -18.68 -4.95 18.34
CA GLY A 337 -19.41 -6.20 18.54
C GLY A 337 -18.66 -7.44 18.06
N ALA A 338 -17.82 -7.31 17.04
CA ALA A 338 -17.08 -8.42 16.44
C ALA A 338 -15.72 -8.70 17.11
N ARG A 339 -15.17 -7.75 17.88
CA ARG A 339 -13.83 -7.85 18.50
C ARG A 339 -13.92 -8.21 20.00
N PRO A 340 -13.26 -9.29 20.44
CA PRO A 340 -13.17 -9.61 21.87
C PRO A 340 -12.57 -8.44 22.68
N GLY A 341 -13.21 -8.08 23.79
CA GLY A 341 -12.76 -6.99 24.67
C GLY A 341 -13.13 -5.58 24.21
N TRP A 342 -13.81 -5.41 23.06
CA TRP A 342 -14.16 -4.08 22.52
C TRP A 342 -15.61 -3.66 22.81
N SER A 343 -16.40 -4.51 23.46
CA SER A 343 -17.78 -4.21 23.86
C SER A 343 -17.88 -2.92 24.67
N ASP A 344 -16.87 -2.65 25.48
CA ASP A 344 -16.84 -1.56 26.45
C ASP A 344 -16.64 -0.19 25.79
N TYR A 345 -16.23 -0.16 24.51
CA TYR A 345 -16.12 1.07 23.73
C TYR A 345 -17.45 1.49 23.07
N ARG A 346 -18.50 0.66 23.08
CA ARG A 346 -19.80 1.02 22.48
C ARG A 346 -20.40 2.32 23.04
N PRO A 347 -20.37 2.59 24.36
CA PRO A 347 -20.82 3.87 24.90
C PRO A 347 -20.00 5.06 24.39
N ALA A 348 -18.68 4.91 24.20
CA ALA A 348 -17.82 5.96 23.66
C ALA A 348 -18.19 6.31 22.21
N VAL A 349 -18.44 5.29 21.37
CA VAL A 349 -18.95 5.50 20.00
C VAL A 349 -20.33 6.16 20.02
N GLY A 350 -21.19 5.81 20.97
CA GLY A 350 -22.50 6.45 21.17
C GLY A 350 -22.40 7.94 21.53
N ARG A 351 -21.48 8.31 22.44
CA ARG A 351 -21.19 9.71 22.79
C ARG A 351 -20.65 10.47 21.59
N LEU A 352 -19.64 9.93 20.90
CA LEU A 352 -19.10 10.50 19.67
C LEU A 352 -20.19 10.82 18.64
N ARG A 353 -21.09 9.87 18.40
CA ARG A 353 -22.22 10.05 17.48
C ARG A 353 -23.15 11.17 17.92
N ALA A 354 -23.48 11.24 19.22
CA ALA A 354 -24.34 12.28 19.76
C ALA A 354 -23.68 13.66 19.66
N ASP A 355 -22.42 13.78 20.08
CA ASP A 355 -21.62 15.02 20.00
C ASP A 355 -21.57 15.57 18.56
N LEU A 356 -21.26 14.71 17.58
CA LEU A 356 -21.19 15.11 16.18
C LEU A 356 -22.56 15.48 15.61
N ARG A 357 -23.62 14.77 15.98
CA ARG A 357 -24.99 15.13 15.59
C ARG A 357 -25.37 16.49 16.14
N ASP A 358 -25.18 16.71 17.43
CA ASP A 358 -25.66 17.91 18.12
C ASP A 358 -24.91 19.16 17.64
N GLU A 359 -23.63 19.02 17.29
CA GLU A 359 -22.86 20.09 16.65
C GLU A 359 -23.34 20.37 15.23
N LEU A 360 -23.54 19.34 14.41
CA LEU A 360 -23.65 19.51 12.96
C LEU A 360 -25.09 19.66 12.47
N LEU A 361 -26.06 19.01 13.09
CA LEU A 361 -27.43 18.94 12.58
C LEU A 361 -28.01 20.34 12.39
N ASP A 362 -28.58 20.58 11.20
CA ASP A 362 -29.29 21.81 10.85
C ASP A 362 -28.39 23.07 10.75
N GLN A 363 -27.08 22.93 10.96
CA GLN A 363 -26.10 24.00 10.77
C GLN A 363 -25.99 24.41 9.31
N ALA A 364 -25.85 25.71 9.08
CA ALA A 364 -25.58 26.29 7.77
C ALA A 364 -24.06 26.46 7.59
N VAL A 365 -23.43 25.50 6.93
CA VAL A 365 -21.97 25.38 6.80
C VAL A 365 -21.51 25.66 5.35
N ALA A 366 -20.22 25.94 5.17
CA ALA A 366 -19.61 25.91 3.85
C ALA A 366 -19.55 24.47 3.32
N LEU A 367 -20.08 24.25 2.13
CA LEU A 367 -19.88 23.05 1.33
C LEU A 367 -19.14 23.42 0.05
N SER A 368 -18.24 22.55 -0.40
CA SER A 368 -17.49 22.77 -1.63
C SER A 368 -17.11 21.43 -2.27
N TRP A 369 -16.47 21.50 -3.44
CA TRP A 369 -15.69 20.37 -3.92
C TRP A 369 -14.54 20.11 -2.95
N ILE A 370 -14.45 18.89 -2.44
CA ILE A 370 -13.30 18.41 -1.66
C ILE A 370 -12.61 17.26 -2.37
N HIS A 371 -11.33 17.07 -2.09
CA HIS A 371 -10.57 15.93 -2.59
C HIS A 371 -10.95 14.62 -1.88
N GLY A 372 -11.17 14.66 -0.57
CA GLY A 372 -11.59 13.51 0.24
C GLY A 372 -10.48 12.54 0.65
N ASP A 373 -9.29 12.66 0.05
CA ASP A 373 -8.05 11.94 0.39
C ASP A 373 -6.84 12.85 0.20
N TYR A 374 -6.90 14.06 0.78
CA TYR A 374 -5.85 15.06 0.59
C TYR A 374 -4.69 14.84 1.55
N TRP A 375 -3.58 14.27 1.06
CA TRP A 375 -2.37 13.98 1.84
C TRP A 375 -1.12 14.07 0.96
N PRO A 376 0.10 14.11 1.52
CA PRO A 376 1.31 14.45 0.77
C PRO A 376 1.66 13.55 -0.44
N ALA A 377 1.17 12.31 -0.51
CA ALA A 377 1.44 11.47 -1.69
C ALA A 377 0.55 11.82 -2.90
N ASN A 378 -0.55 12.53 -2.67
CA ASN A 378 -1.51 12.95 -3.70
C ASN A 378 -1.23 14.37 -4.23
N VAL A 379 -0.20 15.04 -3.70
CA VAL A 379 0.18 16.40 -4.13
C VAL A 379 1.57 16.37 -4.75
N LEU A 380 1.67 16.88 -5.97
CA LEU A 380 2.92 16.98 -6.73
C LEU A 380 3.51 18.39 -6.56
N ILE A 381 4.81 18.43 -6.29
CA ILE A 381 5.59 19.65 -6.08
C ILE A 381 6.60 19.79 -7.22
N ALA A 382 6.78 21.02 -7.70
CA ALA A 382 7.81 21.37 -8.68
C ALA A 382 9.22 20.97 -8.20
N GLU A 383 10.14 20.74 -9.14
CA GLU A 383 11.53 20.35 -8.82
C GLU A 383 12.29 21.44 -8.05
N ASP A 384 11.96 22.71 -8.30
CA ASP A 384 12.48 23.86 -7.55
C ASP A 384 11.89 23.99 -6.14
N ALA A 385 10.95 23.11 -5.78
CA ALA A 385 10.24 23.06 -4.52
C ALA A 385 9.45 24.35 -4.20
N GLN A 386 9.01 25.12 -5.20
CA GLN A 386 8.32 26.40 -4.96
C GLN A 386 6.81 26.37 -5.19
N ALA A 387 6.27 25.36 -5.88
CA ALA A 387 4.86 25.34 -6.24
C ALA A 387 4.25 23.93 -6.27
N VAL A 388 2.96 23.85 -5.99
CA VAL A 388 2.14 22.68 -6.30
C VAL A 388 1.87 22.66 -7.80
N THR A 389 2.23 21.55 -8.45
CA THR A 389 2.14 21.38 -9.91
C THR A 389 1.03 20.40 -10.32
N GLY A 390 0.47 19.67 -9.36
CA GLY A 390 -0.59 18.71 -9.64
C GLY A 390 -1.18 18.09 -8.39
N ILE A 391 -2.44 17.68 -8.48
CA ILE A 391 -3.15 16.94 -7.44
C ILE A 391 -3.78 15.70 -8.09
N ILE A 392 -3.55 14.52 -7.51
CA ILE A 392 -3.91 13.22 -8.09
C ILE A 392 -4.77 12.38 -7.15
N ASP A 393 -5.42 11.33 -7.69
CA ASP A 393 -6.25 10.37 -6.94
C ASP A 393 -7.57 10.97 -6.42
N TRP A 394 -8.38 11.49 -7.34
CA TRP A 394 -9.67 12.14 -7.08
C TRP A 394 -10.85 11.15 -6.90
N ASP A 395 -10.60 9.91 -6.47
CA ASP A 395 -11.62 8.85 -6.41
C ASP A 395 -12.57 8.98 -5.21
N LEU A 396 -12.18 9.72 -4.17
CA LEU A 396 -12.98 10.05 -2.99
C LEU A 396 -13.53 11.49 -2.98
N ALA A 397 -13.40 12.20 -4.10
CA ALA A 397 -13.80 13.59 -4.16
C ALA A 397 -15.33 13.73 -4.13
N GLU A 398 -15.80 14.76 -3.41
CA GLU A 398 -17.22 15.03 -3.18
C GLU A 398 -17.54 16.48 -3.56
N ALA A 399 -18.63 16.70 -4.28
CA ALA A 399 -19.04 18.04 -4.75
C ALA A 399 -19.60 18.95 -3.65
N ALA A 400 -20.00 18.36 -2.52
CA ALA A 400 -20.67 19.05 -1.43
C ALA A 400 -20.16 18.54 -0.08
N GLY A 401 -18.84 18.50 0.07
CA GLY A 401 -18.16 18.11 1.30
C GLY A 401 -17.72 19.30 2.15
N LEU A 402 -17.34 19.03 3.40
CA LEU A 402 -16.78 20.03 4.31
C LEU A 402 -15.32 20.35 3.93
N PRO A 403 -15.01 21.58 3.48
CA PRO A 403 -13.68 21.95 2.97
C PRO A 403 -12.53 21.63 3.93
N LEU A 404 -12.76 21.92 5.21
CA LEU A 404 -11.75 21.80 6.26
C LEU A 404 -11.34 20.34 6.54
N LEU A 405 -12.06 19.34 6.01
CA LEU A 405 -11.65 17.93 6.09
C LEU A 405 -10.37 17.64 5.30
N ASP A 406 -10.17 18.25 4.13
CA ASP A 406 -8.95 18.06 3.35
C ASP A 406 -7.73 18.65 4.10
N VAL A 407 -7.90 19.83 4.69
CA VAL A 407 -6.86 20.51 5.48
C VAL A 407 -6.52 19.71 6.74
N MET A 408 -7.54 19.26 7.46
CA MET A 408 -7.39 18.41 8.65
C MET A 408 -6.66 17.10 8.31
N HIS A 409 -7.06 16.42 7.23
CA HIS A 409 -6.42 15.18 6.80
C HIS A 409 -4.95 15.39 6.42
N LEU A 410 -4.64 16.50 5.73
CA LEU A 410 -3.28 16.87 5.38
C LEU A 410 -2.41 17.09 6.62
N MET A 411 -2.89 17.87 7.59
CA MET A 411 -2.16 18.18 8.83
C MET A 411 -1.89 16.93 9.66
N ILE A 412 -2.90 16.07 9.82
CA ILE A 412 -2.74 14.78 10.51
C ILE A 412 -1.72 13.91 9.79
N SER A 413 -1.80 13.82 8.46
CA SER A 413 -0.87 13.02 7.65
C SER A 413 0.56 13.54 7.70
N MET A 414 0.76 14.87 7.73
CA MET A 414 2.07 15.49 7.91
C MET A 414 2.68 15.10 9.25
N ARG A 415 1.92 15.19 10.34
CA ARG A 415 2.37 14.72 11.67
C ARG A 415 2.68 13.24 11.69
N MET A 416 1.85 12.40 11.05
CA MET A 416 2.11 10.96 10.96
C MET A 416 3.46 10.67 10.29
N ILE A 417 3.77 11.36 9.18
CA ILE A 417 5.02 11.18 8.45
C ILE A 417 6.21 11.70 9.27
N GLU A 418 6.11 12.90 9.81
CA GLU A 418 7.18 13.54 10.58
C GLU A 418 7.52 12.77 11.86
N GLN A 419 6.49 12.34 12.60
CA GLN A 419 6.64 11.65 13.88
C GLN A 419 6.79 10.13 13.72
N GLN A 420 6.61 9.61 12.49
CA GLN A 420 6.55 8.18 12.19
C GLN A 420 5.53 7.43 13.08
N GLN A 421 4.34 8.04 13.21
CA GLN A 421 3.26 7.53 14.05
C GLN A 421 2.01 7.20 13.23
N GLU A 422 1.22 6.28 13.76
CA GLU A 422 -0.10 5.95 13.24
C GLU A 422 -1.12 7.07 13.52
N MET A 423 -2.14 7.19 12.67
CA MET A 423 -3.15 8.25 12.75
C MET A 423 -3.82 8.29 14.13
N GLY A 424 -4.15 7.14 14.72
CA GLY A 424 -4.81 7.12 16.03
C GLY A 424 -3.96 7.69 17.15
N VAL A 425 -2.62 7.59 17.07
CA VAL A 425 -1.74 8.22 18.07
C VAL A 425 -1.81 9.75 17.94
N VAL A 426 -1.71 10.25 16.70
CA VAL A 426 -1.77 11.69 16.40
C VAL A 426 -3.13 12.28 16.78
N VAL A 427 -4.22 11.61 16.42
CA VAL A 427 -5.60 12.04 16.74
C VAL A 427 -5.82 12.05 18.25
N SER A 428 -5.40 11.00 18.98
CA SER A 428 -5.54 10.96 20.44
C SER A 428 -4.76 12.07 21.15
N ALA A 429 -3.62 12.51 20.59
CA ALA A 429 -2.88 13.66 21.08
C ALA A 429 -3.65 14.97 20.78
N LEU A 430 -4.05 15.20 19.52
CA LEU A 430 -4.78 16.40 19.11
C LEU A 430 -6.16 16.57 19.77
N LEU A 431 -6.74 15.50 20.31
CA LEU A 431 -7.95 15.59 21.15
C LEU A 431 -7.70 16.27 22.50
N ARG A 432 -6.44 16.35 22.95
CA ARG A 432 -6.00 17.17 24.07
C ARG A 432 -5.69 18.55 23.49
N GLU A 433 -6.55 19.53 23.72
CA GLU A 433 -6.45 20.87 23.09
C GLU A 433 -5.06 21.53 23.19
N SER A 434 -4.28 21.18 24.22
CA SER A 434 -2.88 21.61 24.43
C SER A 434 -1.90 21.21 23.32
N ASP A 435 -2.22 20.18 22.53
CA ASP A 435 -1.27 19.56 21.60
C ASP A 435 -1.33 20.17 20.19
N TRP A 436 -2.23 21.15 19.99
CA TRP A 436 -2.30 22.01 18.81
C TRP A 436 -1.29 23.15 18.90
N THR A 437 -0.50 23.36 17.86
CA THR A 437 0.38 24.53 17.80
C THR A 437 -0.40 25.79 17.42
N PRO A 438 0.08 27.00 17.78
CA PRO A 438 -0.52 28.26 17.32
C PRO A 438 -0.59 28.36 15.79
N GLU A 439 0.42 27.86 15.08
CA GLU A 439 0.51 27.88 13.62
C GLU A 439 -0.56 26.99 12.99
N GLU A 440 -0.79 25.80 13.54
CA GLU A 440 -1.85 24.89 13.08
C GLU A 440 -3.24 25.48 13.27
N ARG A 441 -3.47 26.16 14.39
CA ARG A 441 -4.74 26.86 14.64
C ARG A 441 -4.93 28.01 13.65
N ALA A 442 -3.90 28.83 13.47
CA ALA A 442 -3.92 29.93 12.50
C ALA A 442 -4.14 29.43 11.06
N LEU A 443 -3.57 28.28 10.70
CA LEU A 443 -3.76 27.65 9.40
C LEU A 443 -5.22 27.21 9.18
N LEU A 444 -5.85 26.57 10.18
CA LEU A 444 -7.26 26.20 10.12
C LEU A 444 -8.18 27.42 10.08
N ASP A 445 -7.85 28.47 10.83
CA ASP A 445 -8.59 29.73 10.83
C ASP A 445 -8.49 30.41 9.46
N SER A 446 -7.29 30.46 8.88
CA SER A 446 -7.05 31.02 7.55
C SER A 446 -7.75 30.21 6.45
N ALA A 447 -7.73 28.88 6.54
CA ALA A 447 -8.41 28.02 5.58
C ALA A 447 -9.94 28.21 5.59
N TRP A 448 -10.51 28.61 6.74
CA TRP A 448 -11.93 28.90 6.86
C TRP A 448 -12.32 30.36 6.60
N ALA A 449 -11.41 31.33 6.78
CA ALA A 449 -11.73 32.75 6.83
C ALA A 449 -12.54 33.28 5.62
N ALA A 450 -12.31 32.73 4.43
CA ALA A 450 -13.00 33.11 3.19
C ALA A 450 -14.24 32.26 2.86
N LEU A 451 -14.59 31.29 3.70
CA LEU A 451 -15.70 30.36 3.48
C LEU A 451 -16.99 30.85 4.17
N PRO A 452 -18.17 30.65 3.55
CA PRO A 452 -19.42 31.13 4.10
C PRO A 452 -19.98 30.21 5.20
N GLY A 453 -20.86 30.73 6.05
CA GLY A 453 -21.58 29.94 7.06
C GLY A 453 -20.79 29.65 8.34
N SER A 454 -21.38 28.85 9.22
CA SER A 454 -20.78 28.47 10.50
C SER A 454 -19.67 27.45 10.31
N ARG A 455 -18.57 27.65 11.03
CA ARG A 455 -17.48 26.68 11.12
C ARG A 455 -17.81 25.64 12.18
N PRO A 456 -17.83 24.34 11.84
CA PRO A 456 -17.90 23.29 12.87
C PRO A 456 -16.68 23.34 13.80
N GLY A 457 -16.85 23.00 15.07
CA GLY A 457 -15.76 22.98 16.04
C GLY A 457 -14.55 22.13 15.60
N THR A 458 -13.34 22.59 15.94
CA THR A 458 -12.08 21.93 15.54
C THR A 458 -12.02 20.47 16.00
N ARG A 459 -12.53 20.18 17.22
CA ARG A 459 -12.62 18.81 17.74
C ARG A 459 -13.51 17.93 16.85
N GLN A 460 -14.67 18.42 16.44
CA GLN A 460 -15.61 17.69 15.60
C GLN A 460 -15.04 17.45 14.20
N MET A 461 -14.35 18.45 13.64
CA MET A 461 -13.64 18.30 12.36
C MET A 461 -12.52 17.24 12.43
N LEU A 462 -11.76 17.20 13.52
CA LEU A 462 -10.73 16.19 13.77
C LEU A 462 -11.34 14.78 13.81
N LEU A 463 -12.46 14.63 14.53
CA LEU A 463 -13.16 13.37 14.66
C LEU A 463 -13.81 12.90 13.35
N LEU A 464 -14.38 13.82 12.55
CA LEU A 464 -14.89 13.52 11.22
C LEU A 464 -13.77 13.07 10.27
N ALA A 465 -12.62 13.74 10.28
CA ALA A 465 -11.46 13.34 9.48
C ALA A 465 -10.98 11.93 9.86
N TRP A 466 -10.89 11.64 11.15
CA TRP A 466 -10.57 10.30 11.66
C TRP A 466 -11.61 9.25 11.24
N LEU A 467 -12.90 9.53 11.39
CA LEU A 467 -13.98 8.62 10.98
C LEU A 467 -13.89 8.26 9.48
N ARG A 468 -13.68 9.26 8.62
CA ARG A 468 -13.50 9.04 7.17
C ARG A 468 -12.26 8.20 6.87
N HIS A 469 -11.14 8.47 7.54
CA HIS A 469 -9.93 7.67 7.38
C HIS A 469 -10.15 6.20 7.78
N VAL A 470 -10.84 5.96 8.90
CA VAL A 470 -11.15 4.60 9.37
C VAL A 470 -12.04 3.87 8.37
N ASP A 471 -13.11 4.50 7.90
CA ASP A 471 -14.03 3.90 6.94
C ASP A 471 -13.35 3.55 5.61
N HIS A 472 -12.57 4.49 5.09
CA HIS A 472 -11.81 4.31 3.85
C HIS A 472 -10.77 3.18 3.95
N THR A 473 -9.99 3.17 5.04
CA THR A 473 -8.93 2.18 5.24
C THR A 473 -9.50 0.79 5.52
N ARG A 474 -10.65 0.68 6.22
CA ARG A 474 -11.31 -0.61 6.46
C ARG A 474 -11.93 -1.19 5.19
N THR A 475 -12.52 -0.36 4.33
CA THR A 475 -12.99 -0.82 3.02
C THR A 475 -11.83 -1.41 2.20
N LYS A 476 -10.64 -0.81 2.27
CA LYS A 476 -9.42 -1.39 1.69
C LYS A 476 -8.99 -2.68 2.42
N ALA A 477 -8.92 -2.69 3.75
CA ALA A 477 -8.43 -3.83 4.55
C ALA A 477 -9.32 -5.09 4.49
N ARG A 478 -10.66 -4.93 4.41
CA ARG A 478 -11.61 -6.04 4.21
C ARG A 478 -11.30 -6.86 2.95
N ARG A 479 -10.73 -6.23 1.92
CA ARG A 479 -10.35 -6.89 0.65
C ARG A 479 -9.05 -7.72 0.75
N PHE A 480 -8.15 -7.38 1.68
CA PHE A 480 -6.80 -7.99 1.77
C PHE A 480 -6.59 -8.88 3.01
N GLY A 481 -7.52 -8.89 3.97
CA GLY A 481 -7.55 -9.79 5.11
C GLY A 481 -6.48 -9.51 6.19
N GLY A 482 -6.81 -8.61 7.13
CA GLY A 482 -6.06 -8.31 8.38
C GLY A 482 -5.69 -6.80 8.47
N PRO A 483 -5.47 -6.18 9.67
CA PRO A 483 -5.04 -6.76 10.97
C PRO A 483 -5.71 -6.18 12.26
N THR A 484 -5.49 -6.84 13.41
CA THR A 484 -5.85 -6.35 14.77
C THR A 484 -4.91 -5.25 15.31
N LEU A 485 -3.64 -5.20 14.86
CA LEU A 485 -2.67 -4.20 15.34
C LEU A 485 -2.97 -2.79 14.82
N TRP A 486 -3.29 -2.66 13.52
CA TRP A 486 -3.70 -1.37 12.94
C TRP A 486 -4.98 -0.87 13.60
N GLU A 487 -5.96 -1.75 13.82
CA GLU A 487 -7.20 -1.41 14.54
C GLU A 487 -6.90 -0.95 15.97
N SER A 488 -5.98 -1.59 16.68
CA SER A 488 -5.58 -1.13 18.03
C SER A 488 -4.89 0.25 17.99
N GLN A 489 -3.97 0.46 17.05
CA GLN A 489 -3.22 1.73 16.95
C GLN A 489 -4.04 2.90 16.39
N ASN A 490 -5.03 2.64 15.53
CA ASN A 490 -5.79 3.67 14.82
C ASN A 490 -7.23 3.84 15.30
N ILE A 491 -7.85 2.81 15.86
CA ILE A 491 -9.25 2.84 16.31
C ILE A 491 -9.31 2.78 17.84
N GLU A 492 -8.82 1.70 18.44
CA GLU A 492 -8.93 1.47 19.88
C GLU A 492 -8.33 2.62 20.69
N ARG A 493 -7.15 3.09 20.30
CA ARG A 493 -6.44 4.19 20.97
C ARG A 493 -7.22 5.50 20.99
N VAL A 494 -8.01 5.77 19.94
CA VAL A 494 -8.89 6.95 19.88
C VAL A 494 -10.13 6.70 20.74
N LEU A 495 -10.71 5.50 20.67
CA LEU A 495 -11.86 5.13 21.53
C LEU A 495 -11.54 5.17 23.03
N GLN A 496 -10.29 4.91 23.43
CA GLN A 496 -9.85 5.00 24.83
C GLN A 496 -9.83 6.43 25.39
N VAL A 497 -9.73 7.44 24.52
CA VAL A 497 -9.69 8.85 24.95
C VAL A 497 -11.02 9.59 24.75
N LEU A 498 -12.03 8.91 24.19
CA LEU A 498 -13.42 9.37 24.03
C LEU A 498 -14.32 8.87 25.16
#